data_AF-A0AAN6U0J0-F1
#
_entry.id   AF-A0AAN6U0J0-F1
#
_cell.length_a   1.000
_cell.length_b   1.000
_cell.length_c   1.000
_cell.angle_alpha   90.00
_cell.angle_beta   90.00
_cell.angle_gamma   90.00
#
_symmetry.space_group_name_H-M   'P 1'
#
loop_
_entity.id
_entity.type
_entity.pdbx_description
1 polymer ?
#
loop_
_entity_poly.entity_id
_entity_poly.type
_entity_poly.pdbx_seq_one_letter_code
_entity_poly.pdbx_strand_id
1 'polypeptide(L)'
;MKFSATSIAAMVATLASTGLATVFTGTRTGIDGSQAAVAWTNGTPDLCSGFGKIVDGTGNPCGRDFFVDGSNGPFRLEGCGGAGLTLFRSGQFNANCRFQQRTFNCPGGARIRQDWVC
;
A
#
# COMPACT_ATOMS: atom_id res chain seq x y z
N MET A 1 58.11 -17.71 -7.46
CA MET A 1 56.79 -17.79 -8.13
C MET A 1 55.74 -17.32 -7.14
N LYS A 2 55.13 -16.16 -7.41
CA LYS A 2 54.14 -15.51 -6.55
C LYS A 2 52.77 -16.12 -6.84
N PHE A 3 52.16 -16.81 -5.88
CA PHE A 3 50.75 -17.18 -5.95
C PHE A 3 49.99 -16.30 -4.96
N SER A 4 49.38 -15.26 -5.51
CA SER A 4 48.50 -14.35 -4.78
C SER A 4 47.14 -15.03 -4.63
N ALA A 5 46.74 -15.31 -3.39
CA ALA A 5 45.45 -15.89 -3.07
C ALA A 5 44.35 -14.86 -3.40
N THR A 6 43.55 -15.18 -4.41
CA THR A 6 42.39 -14.39 -4.84
C THR A 6 41.30 -14.55 -3.79
N SER A 7 40.95 -13.42 -3.18
CA SER A 7 39.90 -13.26 -2.18
C SER A 7 38.56 -13.78 -2.72
N ILE A 8 37.98 -14.77 -2.04
CA ILE A 8 36.60 -15.20 -2.27
C ILE A 8 35.71 -14.10 -1.69
N ALA A 9 35.14 -13.27 -2.56
CA ALA A 9 34.10 -12.32 -2.20
C ALA A 9 32.90 -13.12 -1.67
N ALA A 10 32.66 -13.03 -0.36
CA ALA A 10 31.43 -13.49 0.25
C ALA A 10 30.28 -12.69 -0.37
N MET A 11 29.48 -13.36 -1.20
CA MET A 11 28.19 -12.84 -1.62
C MET A 11 27.33 -12.72 -0.36
N VAL A 12 27.27 -11.51 0.19
CA VAL A 12 26.22 -11.14 1.13
C VAL A 12 24.94 -11.18 0.31
N ALA A 13 24.25 -12.31 0.35
CA ALA A 13 22.84 -12.36 0.02
C ALA A 13 22.15 -11.46 1.05
N THR A 14 21.96 -10.19 0.68
CA THR A 14 20.95 -9.35 1.31
C THR A 14 19.63 -10.07 1.06
N LEU A 15 19.24 -10.88 2.04
CA LEU A 15 17.84 -11.17 2.28
C LEU A 15 17.20 -9.81 2.45
N ALA A 16 16.68 -9.24 1.36
CA ALA A 16 15.70 -8.19 1.42
C ALA A 16 14.61 -8.78 2.30
N SER A 17 14.56 -8.34 3.56
CA SER A 17 13.41 -8.58 4.39
C SER A 17 12.25 -8.05 3.57
N THR A 18 11.44 -8.96 3.04
CA THR A 18 10.10 -8.64 2.58
C THR A 18 9.32 -8.28 3.84
N GLY A 19 9.67 -7.16 4.46
CA GLY A 19 8.87 -6.53 5.50
C GLY A 19 7.51 -6.38 4.84
N LEU A 20 6.51 -7.01 5.44
CA LEU A 20 5.11 -6.88 5.02
C LEU A 20 4.84 -5.37 5.00
N ALA A 21 4.85 -4.77 3.81
CA ALA A 21 4.65 -3.34 3.67
C ALA A 21 3.27 -3.03 4.25
N THR A 22 3.22 -2.16 5.26
CA THR A 22 1.97 -1.68 5.85
C THR A 22 1.19 -0.97 4.75
N VAL A 23 0.03 -1.53 4.36
CA VAL A 23 -0.89 -0.98 3.38
C VAL A 23 -1.96 -0.16 4.09
N PHE A 24 -1.99 1.12 3.79
CA PHE A 24 -3.02 2.03 4.23
C PHE A 24 -4.11 2.11 3.17
N THR A 25 -5.34 2.33 3.61
CA THR A 25 -6.47 2.57 2.71
C THR A 25 -7.23 3.78 3.18
N GLY A 26 -7.90 4.43 2.23
CA GLY A 26 -8.69 5.61 2.54
C GLY A 26 -9.41 6.15 1.33
N THR A 27 -9.90 7.38 1.48
CA THR A 27 -10.67 8.09 0.48
C THR A 27 -9.93 9.38 0.08
N ARG A 28 -9.66 9.54 -1.21
CA ARG A 28 -9.18 10.80 -1.79
C ARG A 28 -10.37 11.65 -2.24
N THR A 29 -10.31 12.94 -1.95
CA THR A 29 -11.30 13.97 -2.29
C THR A 29 -10.61 15.29 -2.65
N GLY A 30 -11.36 16.31 -3.03
CA GLY A 30 -10.86 17.70 -3.10
C GLY A 30 -10.28 18.16 -4.45
N ILE A 31 -10.31 17.32 -5.48
CA ILE A 31 -10.03 17.72 -6.87
C ILE A 31 -11.28 17.44 -7.72
N ASP A 32 -11.77 18.46 -8.41
CA ASP A 32 -12.87 18.40 -9.39
C ASP A 32 -14.18 17.78 -8.87
N GLY A 33 -14.41 17.83 -7.55
CA GLY A 33 -15.54 17.15 -6.90
C GLY A 33 -15.45 15.61 -6.92
N SER A 34 -14.35 15.05 -7.42
CA SER A 34 -14.12 13.62 -7.51
C SER A 34 -13.77 13.03 -6.13
N GLN A 35 -14.29 11.82 -5.91
CA GLN A 35 -13.95 10.96 -4.77
C GLN A 35 -13.37 9.67 -5.33
N ALA A 36 -12.39 9.06 -4.65
CA ALA A 36 -11.91 7.72 -5.00
C ALA A 36 -11.40 7.00 -3.76
N ALA A 37 -11.65 5.68 -3.69
CA ALA A 37 -10.97 4.83 -2.72
C ALA A 37 -9.56 4.55 -3.20
N VAL A 38 -8.59 4.76 -2.31
CA VAL A 38 -7.16 4.69 -2.62
C VAL A 38 -6.42 3.88 -1.57
N ALA A 39 -5.28 3.32 -1.95
CA ALA A 39 -4.35 2.62 -1.06
C ALA A 39 -2.90 3.07 -1.31
N TRP A 40 -2.05 2.94 -0.30
CA TRP A 40 -0.62 3.26 -0.40
C TRP A 40 0.15 2.48 0.66
N THR A 41 1.48 2.41 0.55
CA THR A 41 2.32 1.78 1.58
C THR A 41 3.08 2.79 2.43
N ASN A 42 3.61 2.35 3.57
CA ASN A 42 4.50 3.19 4.39
C ASN A 42 5.84 3.37 3.69
N GLY A 43 6.04 4.54 3.08
CA GLY A 43 7.33 4.96 2.55
C GLY A 43 7.46 4.73 1.05
N THR A 44 7.32 5.83 0.31
CA THR A 44 7.63 5.99 -1.12
C THR A 44 6.76 5.15 -2.06
N PRO A 45 6.01 5.80 -2.98
CA PRO A 45 6.05 7.21 -3.31
C PRO A 45 5.28 8.09 -2.30
N ASP A 46 5.44 9.41 -2.42
CA ASP A 46 4.71 10.39 -1.60
C ASP A 46 3.20 10.14 -1.66
N LEU A 47 2.52 10.19 -0.51
CA LEU A 47 1.09 9.88 -0.39
C LEU A 47 0.22 10.68 -1.37
N CYS A 48 0.61 11.89 -1.76
CA CYS A 48 -0.18 12.73 -2.64
C CYS A 48 0.01 12.41 -4.13
N SER A 49 0.97 11.55 -4.48
CA SER A 49 1.31 11.19 -5.87
C SER A 49 1.50 9.69 -6.12
N GLY A 50 1.67 8.89 -5.07
CA GLY A 50 2.03 7.47 -5.13
C GLY A 50 0.94 6.48 -4.78
N PHE A 51 -0.28 6.94 -4.52
CA PHE A 51 -1.37 6.07 -4.15
C PHE A 51 -1.85 5.23 -5.34
N GLY A 52 -2.19 3.97 -5.07
CA GLY A 52 -2.98 3.13 -5.95
C GLY A 52 -4.46 3.46 -5.85
N LYS A 53 -5.15 3.50 -7.00
CA LYS A 53 -6.61 3.67 -7.03
C LYS A 53 -7.29 2.30 -6.96
N ILE A 54 -8.23 2.14 -6.03
CA ILE A 54 -9.02 0.90 -5.89
C ILE A 54 -10.32 1.02 -6.69
N VAL A 55 -11.08 2.10 -6.49
CA VAL A 55 -12.35 2.36 -7.18
C VAL A 55 -12.67 3.86 -7.17
N ASP A 56 -13.30 4.34 -8.24
CA ASP A 56 -13.79 5.72 -8.35
C ASP A 56 -15.13 5.91 -7.60
N GLY A 57 -15.37 7.13 -7.14
CA GLY A 57 -16.58 7.57 -6.48
C GLY A 57 -16.82 6.91 -5.12
N THR A 58 -18.07 6.53 -4.88
CA THR A 58 -18.55 5.84 -3.67
C THR A 58 -18.65 4.32 -3.86
N GLY A 59 -18.00 3.78 -4.91
CA GLY A 59 -18.02 2.35 -5.20
C GLY A 59 -17.44 1.51 -4.06
N ASN A 60 -17.87 0.25 -3.97
CA ASN A 60 -17.35 -0.68 -2.98
C ASN A 60 -15.89 -1.07 -3.32
N PRO A 61 -14.90 -0.80 -2.44
CA PRO A 61 -13.51 -1.17 -2.66
C PRO A 61 -13.20 -2.65 -2.41
N CYS A 62 -14.12 -3.40 -1.78
CA CYS A 62 -13.89 -4.81 -1.48
C CYS A 62 -14.10 -5.75 -2.66
N GLY A 63 -13.41 -6.90 -2.61
CA GLY A 63 -13.43 -7.93 -3.64
C GLY A 63 -12.69 -7.53 -4.93
N ARG A 64 -11.97 -6.40 -4.91
CA ARG A 64 -11.27 -5.84 -6.07
C ARG A 64 -9.77 -5.94 -5.86
N ASP A 65 -9.07 -6.37 -6.90
CA ASP A 65 -7.63 -6.33 -6.94
C ASP A 65 -7.14 -4.91 -7.22
N PHE A 66 -6.14 -4.48 -6.48
CA PHE A 66 -5.46 -3.20 -6.69
C PHE A 66 -3.96 -3.33 -6.51
N PHE A 67 -3.23 -2.36 -7.06
CA PHE A 67 -1.79 -2.26 -6.96
C PHE A 67 -1.43 -0.92 -6.36
N VAL A 68 -0.34 -0.89 -5.59
CA VAL A 68 0.25 0.30 -4.98
C VAL A 68 1.69 0.43 -5.46
N ASP A 69 2.30 1.60 -5.31
CA ASP A 69 3.73 1.82 -5.59
C ASP A 69 4.17 1.34 -7.00
N GLY A 70 3.33 1.60 -8.01
CA GLY A 70 3.57 1.22 -9.42
C GLY A 70 3.14 -0.20 -9.76
N SER A 71 3.67 -1.22 -9.06
CA SER A 71 3.43 -2.64 -9.38
C SER A 71 3.36 -3.56 -8.16
N ASN A 72 3.31 -3.00 -6.95
CA ASN A 72 3.21 -3.80 -5.73
C ASN A 72 1.76 -4.29 -5.56
N GLY A 73 1.55 -5.60 -5.72
CA GLY A 73 0.23 -6.23 -5.68
C GLY A 73 0.22 -7.56 -6.46
N PRO A 74 -0.96 -8.12 -6.75
CA PRO A 74 -2.29 -7.58 -6.42
C PRO A 74 -2.61 -7.71 -4.93
N PHE A 75 -3.24 -6.67 -4.40
CA PHE A 75 -3.87 -6.66 -3.09
C PHE A 75 -5.37 -6.73 -3.22
N ARG A 76 -6.06 -7.36 -2.29
CA ARG A 76 -7.52 -7.40 -2.26
C ARG A 76 -8.05 -7.16 -0.86
N LEU A 77 -8.98 -6.22 -0.72
CA LEU A 77 -9.69 -6.00 0.54
C LEU A 77 -10.92 -6.91 0.59
N GLU A 78 -11.16 -7.51 1.74
CA GLU A 78 -12.38 -8.25 2.06
C GLU A 78 -12.96 -7.73 3.38
N GLY A 79 -14.28 -7.80 3.53
CA GLY A 79 -14.96 -7.38 4.78
C GLY A 79 -15.21 -5.86 4.91
N CYS A 80 -15.21 -5.11 3.81
CA CYS A 80 -15.54 -3.67 3.79
C CYS A 80 -17.00 -3.52 4.20
N GLY A 81 -17.25 -2.87 5.34
CA GLY A 81 -18.60 -2.67 5.89
C GLY A 81 -18.89 -3.41 7.20
N GLY A 82 -17.91 -4.14 7.77
CA GLY A 82 -18.05 -4.81 9.06
C GLY A 82 -16.79 -4.71 9.94
N ALA A 83 -16.86 -5.33 11.12
CA ALA A 83 -15.69 -5.58 11.95
C ALA A 83 -14.86 -6.71 11.30
N GLY A 84 -13.61 -6.41 10.91
CA GLY A 84 -12.69 -7.40 10.35
C GLY A 84 -12.32 -7.18 8.88
N LEU A 85 -11.96 -5.93 8.52
CA LEU A 85 -11.30 -5.70 7.23
C LEU A 85 -10.06 -6.58 7.14
N THR A 86 -9.92 -7.30 6.04
CA THR A 86 -8.79 -8.20 5.79
C THR A 86 -8.15 -7.85 4.47
N LEU A 87 -6.83 -7.72 4.47
CA LEU A 87 -6.04 -7.48 3.27
C LEU A 87 -5.43 -8.78 2.79
N PHE A 88 -5.69 -9.18 1.55
CA PHE A 88 -5.12 -10.36 0.91
C PHE A 88 -4.01 -9.96 -0.07
N ARG A 89 -2.96 -10.78 -0.16
CA ARG A 89 -1.89 -10.68 -1.16
C ARG A 89 -1.28 -12.05 -1.43
N SER A 90 -1.28 -12.51 -2.69
CA SER A 90 -0.62 -13.75 -3.11
C SER A 90 -0.92 -14.98 -2.22
N GLY A 91 -2.19 -15.16 -1.82
CA GLY A 91 -2.62 -16.27 -0.96
C GLY A 91 -2.34 -16.09 0.54
N GLN A 92 -1.66 -15.01 0.94
CA GLN A 92 -1.52 -14.58 2.33
C GLN A 92 -2.59 -13.56 2.68
N PHE A 93 -2.90 -13.42 3.97
CA PHE A 93 -3.84 -12.42 4.46
C PHE A 93 -3.34 -11.72 5.73
N ASN A 94 -3.68 -10.44 5.87
CA ASN A 94 -3.53 -9.65 7.08
C ASN A 94 -4.92 -9.25 7.58
N ALA A 95 -5.37 -9.92 8.64
CA ALA A 95 -6.62 -9.58 9.34
C ALA A 95 -6.42 -8.55 10.47
N ASN A 96 -5.18 -8.10 10.72
CA ASN A 96 -4.87 -7.11 11.75
C ASN A 96 -5.11 -5.67 11.26
N CYS A 97 -6.00 -5.47 10.29
CA CYS A 97 -6.35 -4.14 9.83
C CYS A 97 -7.02 -3.36 10.97
N ARG A 98 -6.52 -2.16 11.24
CA ARG A 98 -7.05 -1.27 12.30
C ARG A 98 -7.65 -0.04 11.67
N PHE A 99 -8.85 0.31 12.13
CA PHE A 99 -9.44 1.59 11.77
C PHE A 99 -8.63 2.70 12.45
N GLN A 100 -8.04 3.57 11.64
CA GLN A 100 -7.24 4.69 12.14
C GLN A 100 -7.45 5.89 11.22
N GLN A 101 -8.36 6.76 11.63
CA GLN A 101 -8.70 7.92 10.83
C GLN A 101 -7.62 9.00 10.91
N ARG A 102 -7.09 9.40 9.76
CA ARG A 102 -6.17 10.54 9.61
C ARG A 102 -6.49 11.29 8.33
N THR A 103 -6.30 12.60 8.32
CA THR A 103 -6.49 13.41 7.10
C THR A 103 -5.17 14.03 6.70
N PHE A 104 -4.83 13.86 5.43
CA PHE A 104 -3.64 14.41 4.79
C PHE A 104 -4.08 15.43 3.75
N ASN A 105 -3.48 16.63 3.79
CA ASN A 105 -3.70 17.65 2.78
C ASN A 105 -2.60 17.55 1.74
N CYS A 106 -3.00 17.48 0.48
CA CYS A 106 -2.13 17.39 -0.67
C CYS A 106 -2.09 18.70 -1.44
N PRO A 107 -0.99 18.98 -2.17
CA PRO A 107 -0.94 20.11 -3.08
C PRO A 107 -2.12 20.11 -4.07
N GLY A 108 -2.58 21.31 -4.48
CA GLY A 108 -3.70 21.45 -5.40
C GLY A 108 -5.09 21.24 -4.78
N GLY A 109 -5.20 21.19 -3.45
CA GLY A 109 -6.49 21.09 -2.75
C GLY A 109 -7.00 19.65 -2.55
N ALA A 110 -6.29 18.66 -3.07
CA ALA A 110 -6.56 17.26 -2.78
C ALA A 110 -6.47 16.97 -1.27
N ARG A 111 -7.32 16.08 -0.79
CA ARG A 111 -7.33 15.58 0.58
C ARG A 111 -7.43 14.06 0.57
N ILE A 112 -6.63 13.39 1.38
CA ILE A 112 -6.73 11.95 1.59
C ILE A 112 -7.14 11.71 3.04
N ARG A 113 -8.30 11.09 3.22
CA ARG A 113 -8.76 10.61 4.51
C ARG A 113 -8.40 9.13 4.61
N GLN A 114 -7.38 8.80 5.39
CA GLN A 114 -7.08 7.43 5.78
C GLN A 114 -8.22 6.90 6.65
N ASP A 115 -8.60 5.66 6.38
CA ASP A 115 -9.62 4.94 7.14
C ASP A 115 -9.00 3.71 7.83
N TRP A 116 -8.17 2.92 7.13
CA TRP A 116 -7.58 1.69 7.68
C TRP A 116 -6.07 1.58 7.48
N VAL A 117 -5.45 0.85 8.41
CA VAL A 117 -4.04 0.45 8.36
C VAL A 117 -3.98 -1.06 8.46
N CYS A 118 -3.51 -1.67 7.38
CA CYS A 118 -3.14 -3.07 7.22
C CYS A 118 -1.66 -3.13 6.84
#